data_AF-A0A4V0I0A3-F1
#
_entry.id   AF-A0A4V0I0A3-F1
#
_cell.length_a   1.000
_cell.length_b   1.000
_cell.length_c   1.000
_cell.angle_alpha   90.00
_cell.angle_beta   90.00
_cell.angle_gamma   90.00
#
_symmetry.space_group_name_H-M   'P 1'
#
loop_
_entity.id
_entity.type
_entity.pdbx_description
1 polymer ?
#
loop_
_entity_poly.entity_id
_entity_poly.type
_entity_poly.pdbx_seq_one_letter_code
_entity_poly.pdbx_strand_id
1 'polypeptide(L)'
;MRRLTVTEVNEQFGGKLPPDAVLRPDEEPTNTAPAARSKRRAGRGERFAVLNAFTDCSLASLTGSEVKVWLILFRDTKAATGIARTGQADLARRAGLTPRMVRYALTSLEAMGLVQVVRRGRLNAGPSTYRVHPLAIRENAAGSGPRGR
;
A
#
# COMPACT_ATOMS: atom_id res chain seq x y z
N MET A 1 -28.98 15.34 47.18
CA MET A 1 -28.53 13.93 47.13
C MET A 1 -27.04 13.91 46.92
N ARG A 2 -26.31 13.22 47.80
CA ARG A 2 -24.85 13.08 47.70
C ARG A 2 -24.51 11.96 46.71
N ARG A 3 -23.41 12.09 45.99
CA ARG A 3 -22.96 11.05 45.05
C ARG A 3 -21.71 10.43 45.64
N LEU A 4 -21.74 9.11 45.82
CA LEU A 4 -20.63 8.35 46.39
C LEU A 4 -20.17 7.28 45.41
N THR A 5 -18.87 7.06 45.36
CA THR A 5 -18.25 5.93 44.67
C THR A 5 -18.43 4.64 45.47
N VAL A 6 -18.26 3.48 44.82
CA VAL A 6 -18.40 2.18 45.50
C VAL A 6 -17.34 2.03 46.61
N THR A 7 -16.14 2.56 46.37
CA THR A 7 -15.04 2.58 47.35
C THR A 7 -15.36 3.43 48.57
N GLU A 8 -15.89 4.64 48.37
CA GLU A 8 -16.27 5.54 49.49
C GLU A 8 -17.40 4.95 50.34
N VAL A 9 -18.36 4.24 49.73
CA VAL A 9 -19.42 3.55 50.48
C VAL A 9 -18.86 2.39 51.31
N ASN A 10 -17.88 1.67 50.77
CA ASN A 10 -17.23 0.58 51.49
C ASN A 10 -16.37 1.07 52.66
N GLU A 11 -15.60 2.14 52.47
CA GLU A 11 -14.69 2.66 53.49
C GLU A 11 -15.40 3.47 54.58
N GLN A 12 -16.36 4.32 54.21
CA GLN A 12 -17.01 5.24 55.17
C GLN A 12 -18.29 4.67 55.78
N PHE A 13 -18.98 3.79 55.06
CA PHE A 13 -20.30 3.28 55.47
C PHE A 13 -20.35 1.75 55.55
N GLY A 14 -19.19 1.08 55.49
CA GLY A 14 -19.09 -0.39 55.62
C GLY A 14 -19.92 -1.14 54.58
N GLY A 15 -20.09 -0.56 53.38
CA GLY A 15 -20.87 -1.15 52.28
C GLY A 15 -22.37 -0.89 52.34
N LYS A 16 -22.86 -0.08 53.30
CA LYS A 16 -24.27 0.32 53.37
C LYS A 16 -24.46 1.70 52.77
N LEU A 17 -25.19 1.78 51.66
CA LEU A 17 -25.49 3.05 51.01
C LEU A 17 -26.47 3.87 51.89
N PRO A 18 -26.10 5.08 52.34
CA PRO A 18 -27.01 5.90 53.12
C PRO A 18 -28.20 6.40 52.25
N PRO A 19 -29.39 6.61 52.85
CA PRO A 19 -30.63 6.89 52.12
C PRO A 19 -30.64 8.23 51.37
N ASP A 20 -29.68 9.11 51.63
CA ASP A 20 -29.49 10.41 50.98
C ASP A 20 -28.41 10.39 49.87
N ALA A 21 -27.83 9.22 49.58
CA ALA A 21 -26.76 9.04 48.59
C ALA A 21 -27.12 8.11 47.43
N VAL A 22 -26.55 8.40 46.26
CA VAL A 22 -26.68 7.61 45.03
C VAL A 22 -25.29 7.18 44.54
N LEU A 23 -25.14 5.91 44.19
CA LEU A 23 -23.90 5.36 43.63
C LEU A 23 -23.58 5.98 42.28
N ARG A 24 -22.36 6.49 42.12
CA ARG A 24 -21.81 6.87 40.81
C ARG A 24 -20.91 5.71 40.31
N PRO A 25 -21.01 5.30 39.03
CA PRO A 25 -20.04 4.37 38.46
C PRO A 25 -18.65 5.00 38.49
N ASP A 26 -17.67 4.24 38.94
CA ASP A 26 -16.27 4.68 38.94
C ASP A 26 -15.84 4.93 37.49
N GLU A 27 -15.59 6.20 37.16
CA GLU A 27 -14.92 6.57 35.93
C GLU A 27 -13.45 6.18 36.07
N GLU A 28 -13.15 4.90 35.78
CA GLU A 28 -11.78 4.47 35.60
C GLU A 28 -11.15 5.32 34.49
N PRO A 29 -10.02 6.03 34.74
CA PRO A 29 -9.26 6.60 33.64
C PRO A 29 -8.78 5.41 32.81
N THR A 30 -9.35 5.26 31.61
CA THR A 30 -8.98 4.23 30.65
C THR A 30 -7.55 4.51 30.19
N ASN A 31 -6.59 4.12 31.02
CA ASN A 31 -5.17 4.13 30.74
C ASN A 31 -4.93 3.04 29.69
N THR A 32 -5.32 3.36 28.47
CA THR A 32 -5.12 2.51 27.30
C THR A 32 -3.65 2.66 26.94
N ALA A 33 -2.80 1.94 27.67
CA ALA A 33 -1.45 1.65 27.24
C ALA A 33 -1.53 1.22 25.76
N PRO A 34 -0.75 1.81 24.84
CA PRO A 34 -0.88 1.50 23.43
C PRO A 34 -0.58 0.01 23.25
N ALA A 35 -1.63 -0.77 23.03
CA ALA A 35 -1.54 -2.18 22.75
C ALA A 35 -0.47 -2.36 21.68
N ALA A 36 0.58 -3.11 22.03
CA ALA A 36 1.70 -3.40 21.15
C ALA A 36 1.13 -3.76 19.79
N ARG A 37 1.39 -2.90 18.79
CA ARG A 37 0.83 -3.03 17.44
C ARG A 37 1.13 -4.45 16.99
N SER A 38 0.10 -5.29 16.96
CA SER A 38 0.23 -6.62 16.41
C SER A 38 0.82 -6.43 15.02
N LYS A 39 1.88 -7.19 14.71
CA LYS A 39 2.52 -7.18 13.39
C LYS A 39 1.45 -7.61 12.39
N ARG A 40 0.62 -6.65 11.95
CA ARG A 40 -0.41 -6.83 10.92
C ARG A 40 0.33 -7.48 9.76
N ARG A 41 -0.14 -8.66 9.32
CA ARG A 41 0.39 -9.39 8.15
C ARG A 41 0.79 -8.37 7.07
N ALA A 42 2.08 -8.14 6.93
CA ALA A 42 2.70 -7.05 6.18
C ALA A 42 2.59 -7.26 4.67
N GLY A 43 1.36 -7.46 4.16
CA GLY A 43 1.19 -7.89 2.77
C GLY A 43 -0.10 -7.45 2.11
N ARG A 44 -1.25 -7.46 2.80
CA ARG A 44 -2.51 -7.05 2.17
C ARG A 44 -2.74 -5.54 2.22
N GLY A 45 -2.61 -4.94 3.40
CA GLY A 45 -2.81 -3.49 3.57
C GLY A 45 -1.80 -2.67 2.78
N GLU A 46 -0.55 -3.10 2.76
CA GLU A 46 0.53 -2.43 2.03
C GLU A 46 0.31 -2.47 0.51
N ARG A 47 -0.19 -3.57 -0.05
CA ARG A 47 -0.52 -3.65 -1.48
C ARG A 47 -1.65 -2.71 -1.86
N PHE A 48 -2.71 -2.63 -1.05
CA PHE A 48 -3.79 -1.67 -1.30
C PHE A 48 -3.31 -0.22 -1.18
N ALA A 49 -2.43 0.08 -0.22
CA ALA A 49 -1.82 1.40 -0.11
C ALA A 49 -1.02 1.78 -1.38
N VAL A 50 -0.25 0.84 -1.95
CA VAL A 50 0.47 1.05 -3.22
C VAL A 50 -0.51 1.32 -4.37
N LEU A 51 -1.60 0.55 -4.49
CA LEU A 51 -2.59 0.77 -5.55
C LEU A 51 -3.30 2.12 -5.41
N ASN A 52 -3.65 2.52 -4.18
CA ASN A 52 -4.29 3.80 -3.92
C ASN A 52 -3.33 4.95 -4.27
N ALA A 53 -2.09 4.92 -3.79
CA ALA A 53 -1.10 5.93 -4.13
C ALA A 53 -0.83 6.04 -5.65
N PHE A 54 -0.83 4.90 -6.37
CA PHE A 54 -0.77 4.92 -7.83
C PHE A 54 -1.96 5.61 -8.47
N THR A 55 -3.17 5.31 -7.99
CA THR A 55 -4.43 5.88 -8.48
C THR A 55 -4.47 7.38 -8.25
N ASP A 56 -4.06 7.81 -7.05
CA ASP A 56 -4.16 9.19 -6.62
C ASP A 56 -3.09 10.10 -7.27
N CYS A 57 -1.89 9.56 -7.54
CA CYS A 57 -0.75 10.39 -7.94
C CYS A 57 -0.25 10.17 -9.38
N SER A 58 -0.41 8.98 -9.94
CA SER A 58 0.29 8.59 -11.18
C SER A 58 -0.66 8.24 -12.32
N LEU A 59 -1.88 7.78 -12.02
CA LEU A 59 -2.82 7.30 -13.02
C LEU A 59 -3.17 8.34 -14.10
N ALA A 60 -3.36 9.60 -13.70
CA ALA A 60 -3.81 10.67 -14.58
C ALA A 60 -2.83 10.98 -15.73
N SER A 61 -1.52 10.74 -15.54
CA SER A 61 -0.49 11.02 -16.55
C SER A 61 -0.21 9.85 -17.49
N LEU A 62 -0.90 8.71 -17.32
CA LEU A 62 -0.63 7.49 -18.07
C LEU A 62 -1.62 7.27 -19.21
N THR A 63 -1.09 6.78 -20.32
CA THR A 63 -1.89 6.20 -21.40
C THR A 63 -2.53 4.89 -20.94
N GLY A 64 -3.63 4.50 -21.58
CA GLY A 64 -4.30 3.24 -21.25
C GLY A 64 -3.39 1.99 -21.40
N SER A 65 -2.39 2.04 -22.28
CA SER A 65 -1.43 0.94 -22.45
C SER A 65 -0.49 0.82 -21.25
N GLU A 66 -0.01 1.95 -20.73
CA GLU A 66 0.87 1.99 -19.56
C GLU A 66 0.12 1.54 -18.31
N VAL A 67 -1.12 2.01 -18.12
CA VAL A 67 -1.97 1.57 -17.00
C VAL A 67 -2.16 0.06 -17.00
N LYS A 68 -2.53 -0.52 -18.15
CA LYS A 68 -2.71 -1.98 -18.28
C LYS A 68 -1.44 -2.74 -17.92
N VAL A 69 -0.29 -2.32 -18.44
CA VAL A 69 1.00 -2.98 -18.16
C VAL A 69 1.36 -2.86 -16.68
N TRP A 70 1.23 -1.67 -16.09
CA TRP A 70 1.52 -1.43 -14.68
C TRP A 70 0.64 -2.30 -13.78
N LEU A 71 -0.67 -2.36 -14.03
CA LEU A 71 -1.61 -3.18 -13.26
C LEU A 71 -1.29 -4.68 -13.31
N ILE A 72 -0.92 -5.19 -14.49
CA ILE A 72 -0.53 -6.61 -14.63
C ILE A 72 0.73 -6.91 -13.82
N LEU A 73 1.75 -6.04 -13.92
CA LEU A 73 2.98 -6.18 -13.13
C LEU A 73 2.70 -6.08 -11.62
N PHE A 74 1.89 -5.12 -11.20
CA PHE A 74 1.48 -4.97 -9.80
C PHE A 74 0.75 -6.20 -9.30
N ARG A 75 -0.16 -6.77 -10.10
CA ARG A 75 -0.85 -8.02 -9.75
C ARG A 75 0.14 -9.16 -9.57
N ASP A 76 1.09 -9.32 -10.49
CA ASP A 76 2.07 -10.41 -10.48
C ASP A 76 3.20 -10.24 -9.47
N THR A 77 3.26 -9.09 -8.79
CA THR A 77 4.23 -8.81 -7.74
C THR A 77 4.02 -9.75 -6.55
N LYS A 78 5.09 -10.45 -6.15
CA LYS A 78 5.07 -11.31 -4.96
C LYS A 78 5.26 -10.45 -3.71
N ALA A 79 4.36 -10.57 -2.73
CA ALA A 79 4.42 -9.78 -1.50
C ALA A 79 5.73 -9.97 -0.72
N ALA A 80 6.30 -11.18 -0.73
CA ALA A 80 7.54 -11.48 -0.01
C ALA A 80 8.79 -10.80 -0.60
N THR A 81 8.81 -10.50 -1.90
CA THR A 81 10.01 -9.97 -2.58
C THR A 81 9.80 -8.60 -3.23
N GLY A 82 8.56 -8.18 -3.44
CA GLY A 82 8.22 -6.98 -4.20
C GLY A 82 8.59 -7.08 -5.69
N ILE A 83 8.78 -8.30 -6.22
CA ILE A 83 9.20 -8.53 -7.61
C ILE A 83 8.08 -9.23 -8.40
N ALA A 84 7.79 -8.70 -9.58
CA ALA A 84 6.97 -9.32 -10.60
C ALA A 84 7.86 -10.06 -11.60
N ARG A 85 7.55 -11.34 -11.90
CA ARG A 85 8.28 -12.15 -12.88
C ARG A 85 7.35 -12.45 -14.05
N THR A 86 7.55 -11.79 -15.19
CA THR A 86 6.71 -11.97 -16.37
C THR A 86 7.45 -11.66 -17.67
N GLY A 87 7.04 -12.30 -18.76
CA GLY A 87 7.58 -12.04 -20.10
C GLY A 87 6.79 -10.96 -20.83
N GLN A 88 7.44 -10.23 -21.75
CA GLN A 88 6.74 -9.21 -22.54
C GLN A 88 5.64 -9.79 -23.44
N ALA A 89 5.80 -11.02 -23.93
CA ALA A 89 4.76 -11.71 -24.68
C ALA A 89 3.53 -12.03 -23.81
N ASP A 90 3.74 -12.40 -22.54
CA ASP A 90 2.64 -12.64 -21.60
C ASP A 90 1.91 -11.33 -21.24
N LEU A 91 2.68 -10.25 -21.04
CA LEU A 91 2.13 -8.90 -20.87
C LEU A 91 1.27 -8.50 -22.07
N ALA A 92 1.76 -8.71 -23.29
CA ALA A 92 1.03 -8.38 -24.53
C ALA A 92 -0.31 -9.13 -24.59
N ARG A 93 -0.26 -10.45 -24.38
CA ARG A 93 -1.44 -11.32 -24.37
C ARG A 93 -2.48 -10.90 -23.32
N ARG A 94 -2.05 -10.62 -22.09
CA ARG A 94 -2.94 -10.27 -20.97
C ARG A 94 -3.48 -8.85 -21.04
N ALA A 95 -2.69 -7.92 -21.57
CA ALA A 95 -3.11 -6.53 -21.76
C ALA A 95 -3.99 -6.32 -23.00
N GLY A 96 -4.04 -7.33 -23.91
CA GLY A 96 -4.65 -7.17 -25.23
C GLY A 96 -3.89 -6.14 -26.08
N LEU A 97 -2.55 -6.12 -25.97
CA LEU A 97 -1.68 -5.16 -26.63
C LEU A 97 -0.72 -5.85 -27.59
N THR A 98 -0.22 -5.11 -28.57
CA THR A 98 0.88 -5.61 -29.41
C THR A 98 2.21 -5.61 -28.64
N PRO A 99 3.18 -6.48 -28.98
CA PRO A 99 4.50 -6.48 -28.36
C PRO A 99 5.23 -5.12 -28.49
N ARG A 100 4.96 -4.37 -29.57
CA ARG A 100 5.48 -3.00 -29.75
C ARG A 100 4.94 -2.04 -28.69
N MET A 101 3.63 -2.08 -28.43
CA MET A 101 2.99 -1.23 -27.41
C MET A 101 3.47 -1.58 -26.01
N VAL A 102 3.67 -2.87 -25.70
CA VAL A 102 4.24 -3.29 -24.41
C VAL A 102 5.66 -2.75 -24.23
N ARG A 103 6.51 -2.85 -25.27
CA ARG A 103 7.87 -2.28 -25.21
C ARG A 103 7.84 -0.77 -24.97
N TYR A 104 6.99 -0.05 -25.70
CA TYR A 104 6.82 1.38 -25.52
C TYR A 104 6.35 1.73 -24.09
N ALA A 105 5.30 1.06 -23.61
CA ALA A 105 4.76 1.27 -22.28
C ALA A 105 5.80 0.98 -21.18
N LEU A 106 6.58 -0.11 -21.31
CA LEU A 106 7.65 -0.43 -20.35
C LEU A 106 8.75 0.64 -20.36
N THR A 107 9.19 1.11 -21.54
CA THR A 107 10.19 2.18 -21.64
C THR A 107 9.69 3.48 -21.03
N SER A 108 8.43 3.84 -21.28
CA SER A 108 7.82 5.05 -20.73
C SER A 108 7.65 4.97 -19.21
N LEU A 109 7.11 3.85 -18.70
CA LEU A 109 6.98 3.59 -17.26
C LEU A 109 8.33 3.56 -16.53
N GLU A 110 9.38 3.04 -17.18
CA GLU A 110 10.74 3.05 -16.67
C GLU A 110 11.31 4.47 -16.61
N ALA A 111 11.10 5.28 -17.65
CA ALA A 111 11.51 6.68 -17.67
C ALA A 111 10.78 7.52 -16.61
N MET A 112 9.52 7.19 -16.28
CA MET A 112 8.77 7.82 -15.19
C MET A 112 9.12 7.27 -13.79
N GLY A 113 9.96 6.24 -13.70
CA GLY A 113 10.29 5.59 -12.42
C GLY A 113 9.16 4.75 -11.81
N LEU A 114 8.07 4.50 -12.55
CA LEU A 114 6.94 3.68 -12.09
C LEU A 114 7.20 2.18 -12.22
N VAL A 115 8.13 1.79 -13.08
CA VAL A 115 8.61 0.41 -13.24
C VAL A 115 10.12 0.41 -13.27
N GLN A 116 10.74 -0.47 -12.49
CA GLN A 116 12.17 -0.73 -12.56
C GLN A 116 12.40 -2.13 -13.16
N VAL A 117 13.19 -2.23 -14.22
CA VAL A 117 13.61 -3.52 -14.79
C VAL A 117 14.76 -4.07 -13.96
N VAL A 118 14.47 -5.01 -13.05
CA VAL A 118 15.47 -5.64 -12.19
C VAL A 118 16.36 -6.61 -12.96
N ARG A 119 15.76 -7.38 -13.89
CA ARG A 119 16.49 -8.31 -14.76
C ARG A 119 15.76 -8.45 -16.08
N ARG A 120 16.49 -8.34 -17.19
CA ARG A 120 15.95 -8.66 -18.51
C ARG A 120 15.98 -10.16 -18.74
N GLY A 121 14.84 -10.73 -19.12
CA GLY A 121 14.75 -12.11 -19.56
C GLY A 121 15.49 -12.32 -20.88
N ARG A 122 16.00 -13.53 -21.09
CA ARG A 122 16.61 -13.97 -22.36
C ARG A 122 16.02 -15.31 -22.75
N LEU A 123 16.15 -15.67 -24.03
CA LEU A 123 15.87 -17.03 -24.48
C LEU A 123 16.68 -18.01 -23.61
N ASN A 124 16.02 -19.02 -23.04
CA ASN A 124 16.57 -20.01 -22.11
C ASN A 124 17.06 -19.50 -20.72
N ALA A 125 17.00 -18.20 -20.43
CA ALA A 125 17.40 -17.65 -19.12
C ALA A 125 16.20 -17.32 -18.21
N GLY A 126 14.97 -17.55 -18.68
CA GLY A 126 13.72 -17.24 -17.99
C GLY A 126 13.21 -15.81 -18.24
N PRO A 127 11.98 -15.51 -17.77
CA PRO A 127 11.32 -14.23 -17.99
C PRO A 127 12.02 -13.07 -17.29
N SER A 128 11.68 -11.86 -17.73
CA SER A 128 12.10 -10.62 -17.08
C SER A 128 11.51 -10.50 -15.68
N THR A 129 12.21 -9.76 -14.83
CA THR A 129 11.75 -9.40 -13.50
C THR A 129 11.69 -7.89 -13.34
N TYR A 130 10.61 -7.41 -12.75
CA TYR A 130 10.29 -6.01 -12.59
C TYR A 130 9.94 -5.70 -11.14
N ARG A 131 10.20 -4.46 -10.73
CA ARG A 131 9.65 -3.87 -9.50
C ARG A 131 8.72 -2.73 -9.91
N VAL A 132 7.59 -2.60 -9.23
CA VAL A 132 6.60 -1.54 -9.48
C VAL A 132 6.65 -0.52 -8.36
N HIS A 133 6.47 0.74 -8.73
CA HIS A 133 6.41 1.86 -7.80
C HIS A 133 5.09 2.63 -8.04
N PRO A 134 4.44 3.11 -6.97
CA PRO A 134 3.19 3.86 -7.09
C PRO A 134 3.40 5.31 -7.49
N LEU A 135 4.57 5.88 -7.16
CA LEU A 135 4.90 7.28 -7.39
C LEU A 135 5.94 7.37 -8.49
N ALA A 136 5.74 8.27 -9.43
CA ALA A 136 6.76 8.60 -10.41
C ALA A 136 7.98 9.20 -9.68
N ILE A 137 9.09 8.48 -9.71
CA ILE A 137 10.33 8.97 -9.11
C ILE A 137 10.89 10.00 -10.09
N ARG A 138 10.72 11.29 -9.76
CA ARG A 138 11.39 12.39 -10.48
C ARG A 138 12.87 12.42 -10.07
N GLU A 139 13.65 11.44 -10.51
CA GLU A 139 15.09 11.42 -10.25
C GLU A 139 15.87 10.97 -11.50
N ASN A 140 15.87 11.86 -12.51
CA ASN A 140 17.07 12.46 -13.12
C ASN A 140 16.77 13.02 -14.52
N ALA A 141 16.74 14.35 -14.57
CA ALA A 141 17.13 15.10 -15.76
C ALA A 141 18.66 15.00 -15.92
N ALA A 142 19.13 14.13 -16.81
CA ALA A 142 20.40 14.28 -17.53
C ALA A 142 20.47 13.23 -18.65
N GLY A 143 20.20 13.63 -19.90
CA GLY A 143 20.66 12.88 -21.07
C GLY A 143 19.60 12.12 -21.88
N SER A 144 18.61 12.82 -22.43
CA SER A 144 18.21 12.52 -23.81
C SER A 144 17.48 13.72 -24.40
N GLY A 145 18.13 14.39 -25.34
CA GLY A 145 17.62 15.56 -26.04
C GLY A 145 16.35 15.28 -26.87
N PRO A 146 15.86 16.30 -27.57
CA PRO A 146 14.54 16.27 -28.19
C PRO A 146 14.51 15.22 -29.29
N ARG A 147 13.61 14.24 -29.19
CA ARG A 147 13.21 13.46 -30.37
C ARG A 147 12.21 14.32 -31.15
N GLY A 148 12.77 15.09 -32.08
CA GLY A 148 12.05 15.92 -33.01
C GLY A 148 11.21 15.12 -34.01
N ARG A 149 10.10 15.78 -34.40
CA ARG A 149 9.23 15.67 -35.59
C ARG A 149 8.93 14.28 -36.15
#